data_AF-A0A4D4KYV1-F1
#
_entry.id   AF-A0A4D4KYV1-F1
#
_cell.length_a   1.000
_cell.length_b   1.000
_cell.length_c   1.000
_cell.angle_alpha   90.00
_cell.angle_beta   90.00
_cell.angle_gamma   90.00
#
_symmetry.space_group_name_H-M   'P 1'
#
loop_
_entity.id
_entity.type
_entity.pdbx_description
1 polymer ?
#
loop_
_entity_poly.entity_id
_entity_poly.type
_entity_poly.pdbx_seq_one_letter_code
_entity_poly.pdbx_strand_id
1 'polypeptide(L)'
;MQTKTNSMRVRKQLVLAGHGWTILPGLGIAEDVADGTLGAAPLCEPDVWRSIVLGTSRAGRTPPAVEAVARELIRQITSAVRQERWPSAQLHTRTAHTDDT
;
A
#
# COMPACT_ATOMS: atom_id res chain seq x y z
N MET A 1 -26.86 0.28 8.55
CA MET A 1 -26.24 1.62 8.52
C MET A 1 -24.88 1.49 7.85
N GLN A 2 -24.62 2.19 6.73
CA GLN A 2 -23.36 2.09 6.00
C GLN A 2 -22.49 3.32 6.29
N THR A 3 -21.38 3.13 7.02
CA THR A 3 -20.44 4.22 7.33
C THR A 3 -19.41 4.35 6.22
N LYS A 4 -19.37 5.49 5.53
CA LYS A 4 -18.35 5.79 4.53
C LYS A 4 -17.27 6.66 5.15
N THR A 5 -16.04 6.14 5.25
CA THR A 5 -14.88 6.90 5.74
C THR A 5 -13.62 6.55 4.94
N ASN A 6 -12.81 7.55 4.62
CA ASN A 6 -11.52 7.35 3.95
C ASN A 6 -10.35 7.23 4.93
N SER A 7 -10.62 7.31 6.24
CA SER A 7 -9.60 7.12 7.26
C SER A 7 -9.48 5.64 7.64
N MET A 8 -8.34 5.04 7.35
CA MET A 8 -8.04 3.66 7.78
C MET A 8 -8.13 3.52 9.31
N ARG A 9 -7.64 4.51 10.06
CA ARG A 9 -7.70 4.52 11.53
C ARG A 9 -9.14 4.39 12.02
N VAL A 10 -10.06 5.16 11.45
CA VAL A 10 -11.48 5.12 11.83
C VAL A 10 -12.10 3.77 11.46
N ARG A 11 -11.77 3.20 10.29
CA ARG A 11 -12.24 1.85 9.93
C ARG A 11 -11.76 0.80 10.93
N LYS A 12 -10.48 0.86 11.34
CA LYS A 12 -9.92 -0.07 12.35
C LYS A 12 -10.63 0.05 13.69
N GLN A 13 -10.85 1.28 14.17
CA GLN A 13 -11.57 1.52 15.41
C GLN A 13 -13.01 0.97 15.39
N LEU A 14 -13.70 1.07 14.25
CA LEU A 14 -15.04 0.50 14.11
C LEU A 14 -15.04 -1.03 14.18
N VAL A 15 -14.04 -1.69 13.57
CA VAL A 15 -13.88 -3.15 13.66
C VAL A 15 -13.58 -3.57 15.09
N LEU A 16 -12.63 -2.90 15.74
CA LEU A 16 -12.27 -3.18 17.14
C LEU A 16 -13.44 -2.96 18.11
N ALA A 17 -14.30 -1.98 17.82
CA ALA A 17 -15.52 -1.72 18.60
C ALA A 17 -16.68 -2.70 18.30
N GLY A 18 -16.47 -3.71 17.45
CA GLY A 18 -17.47 -4.73 17.14
C GLY A 18 -18.56 -4.28 16.16
N HIS A 19 -18.34 -3.20 15.41
CA HIS A 19 -19.31 -2.69 14.43
C HIS A 19 -19.24 -3.39 13.06
N GLY A 20 -18.63 -4.58 12.99
CA GLY A 20 -18.59 -5.45 11.82
C GLY A 20 -17.19 -5.62 11.21
N TRP A 21 -17.16 -5.95 9.93
CA TRP A 21 -15.95 -6.26 9.15
C TRP A 21 -15.62 -5.15 8.16
N THR A 22 -14.37 -5.09 7.70
CA THR A 22 -13.94 -4.12 6.68
C THR A 22 -12.84 -4.71 5.79
N ILE A 23 -12.62 -4.07 4.64
CA ILE A 23 -11.49 -4.37 3.75
C ILE A 23 -10.43 -3.28 3.93
N LEU A 24 -9.21 -3.70 4.27
CA LEU A 24 -8.05 -2.83 4.45
C LEU A 24 -6.84 -3.40 3.72
N PRO A 25 -5.93 -2.54 3.22
CA PRO A 25 -4.65 -3.02 2.69
C PRO A 25 -3.84 -3.70 3.79
N GLY A 26 -3.17 -4.82 3.47
CA GLY A 26 -2.41 -5.61 4.44
C GLY A 26 -1.41 -4.79 5.26
N LEU A 27 -0.71 -3.83 4.65
CA LEU A 27 0.22 -2.94 5.38
C LEU A 27 -0.45 -2.18 6.53
N GLY A 28 -1.72 -1.77 6.38
CA GLY A 28 -2.41 -0.96 7.39
C GLY A 28 -2.86 -1.73 8.64
N ILE A 29 -2.77 -3.06 8.61
CA ILE A 29 -3.21 -3.98 9.67
C ILE A 29 -2.12 -5.00 10.05
N ALA A 30 -0.92 -4.94 9.44
CA ALA A 30 0.11 -5.95 9.61
C ALA A 30 0.55 -6.11 11.08
N GLU A 31 0.79 -4.99 11.77
CA GLU A 31 1.11 -4.96 13.20
C GLU A 31 -0.07 -5.45 14.04
N ASP A 32 -1.28 -4.95 13.77
CA ASP A 32 -2.47 -5.33 14.53
C ASP A 32 -2.74 -6.85 14.46
N VAL A 33 -2.46 -7.48 13.30
CA VAL A 33 -2.57 -8.93 13.08
C VAL A 33 -1.44 -9.68 13.77
N ALA A 34 -0.20 -9.18 13.70
CA ALA A 34 0.95 -9.78 14.38
C ALA A 34 0.76 -9.77 15.91
N ASP A 35 0.17 -8.70 16.44
CA ASP A 35 -0.14 -8.52 17.86
C ASP A 35 -1.44 -9.25 18.28
N GLY A 36 -2.16 -9.89 17.35
CA GLY A 36 -3.39 -10.62 17.62
C GLY A 36 -4.60 -9.75 17.97
N THR A 37 -4.50 -8.42 17.82
CA THR A 37 -5.60 -7.49 18.10
C THR A 37 -6.66 -7.47 17.00
N LEU A 38 -6.29 -7.90 15.79
CA LEU A 38 -7.20 -8.09 14.67
C LEU A 38 -6.99 -9.46 14.02
N GLY A 39 -8.10 -10.13 13.70
CA GLY A 39 -8.12 -11.25 12.77
C GLY A 39 -8.26 -10.74 11.34
N ALA A 40 -7.52 -11.33 10.39
CA ALA A 40 -7.61 -10.98 8.98
C ALA A 40 -7.48 -12.23 8.10
N ALA A 41 -8.10 -12.17 6.92
CA ALA A 41 -7.98 -13.17 5.88
C ALA A 41 -7.77 -12.46 4.52
N PRO A 42 -6.97 -13.03 3.60
CA PRO A 42 -6.81 -12.47 2.27
C PRO A 42 -8.13 -12.53 1.48
N LEU A 43 -8.33 -11.57 0.58
CA LEU A 43 -9.39 -11.65 -0.43
C LEU A 43 -8.85 -12.49 -1.60
N CYS A 44 -9.47 -13.65 -1.85
CA CYS A 44 -9.03 -14.58 -2.89
C CYS A 44 -9.80 -14.42 -4.20
N GLU A 45 -11.12 -14.13 -4.15
CA GLU A 45 -11.95 -14.00 -5.35
C GLU A 45 -12.99 -12.86 -5.20
N PRO A 46 -13.01 -11.87 -6.12
CA PRO A 46 -11.95 -11.62 -7.11
C PRO A 46 -10.65 -11.18 -6.43
N ASP A 47 -9.51 -11.49 -7.05
CA ASP A 47 -8.23 -10.90 -6.66
C ASP A 47 -8.30 -9.37 -6.82
N VAL A 48 -8.07 -8.65 -5.72
CA VAL A 48 -8.10 -7.18 -5.71
C VAL A 48 -6.69 -6.61 -5.61
N TRP A 49 -6.26 -5.96 -6.67
CA TRP A 49 -4.95 -5.31 -6.74
C TRP A 49 -5.07 -3.79 -6.66
N ARG A 50 -4.04 -3.15 -6.09
CA ARG A 50 -3.86 -1.70 -6.12
C ARG A 50 -2.41 -1.35 -6.46
N SER A 51 -2.23 -0.35 -7.30
CA SER A 51 -0.90 0.19 -7.62
C SER A 51 -0.58 1.35 -6.68
N ILE A 52 0.61 1.33 -6.09
CA ILE A 52 1.17 2.46 -5.34
C ILE A 52 2.31 3.04 -6.16
N VAL A 53 2.24 4.33 -6.46
CA VAL A 53 3.18 5.01 -7.34
C VAL A 53 3.78 6.22 -6.63
N LEU A 54 5.05 6.51 -6.92
CA LEU A 54 5.67 7.76 -6.53
C LEU A 54 5.44 8.79 -7.65
N GLY A 55 4.57 9.76 -7.41
CA GLY A 55 4.36 10.88 -8.33
C GLY A 55 5.48 11.90 -8.21
N THR A 56 6.08 12.29 -9.34
CA THR A 56 7.07 13.37 -9.41
C THR A 56 6.57 14.50 -10.31
N SER A 57 7.04 15.73 -10.11
CA SER A 57 6.72 16.84 -11.02
C SER A 57 7.13 16.47 -12.45
N ARG A 58 6.24 16.74 -13.41
CA ARG A 58 6.53 16.61 -14.85
C ARG A 58 7.20 17.85 -15.42
N ALA A 59 7.12 18.98 -14.71
CA ALA A 59 7.60 20.28 -15.17
C ALA A 59 8.88 20.69 -14.44
N GLY A 60 9.84 21.23 -15.20
CA GLY A 60 11.09 21.77 -14.69
C GLY A 60 12.14 20.72 -14.31
N ARG A 61 13.26 21.18 -13.76
CA ARG A 61 14.29 20.30 -13.18
C ARG A 61 13.86 19.88 -11.77
N THR A 62 13.91 18.59 -11.47
CA THR A 62 13.74 18.08 -10.11
C THR A 62 14.93 18.55 -9.25
N PRO A 63 14.70 19.22 -8.10
CA PRO A 63 15.78 19.62 -7.21
C PRO A 63 16.56 18.40 -6.70
N PRO A 64 17.89 18.49 -6.51
CA PRO A 64 18.71 17.35 -6.06
C PRO A 64 18.22 16.69 -4.75
N ALA A 65 17.70 17.50 -3.82
CA ALA A 65 17.15 16.98 -2.57
C ALA A 65 15.89 16.11 -2.80
N VAL A 66 15.03 16.50 -3.75
CA VAL A 66 13.84 15.71 -4.12
C VAL A 66 14.26 14.40 -4.78
N GLU A 67 15.28 14.42 -5.64
CA GLU A 67 15.81 13.21 -6.26
C GLU A 67 16.42 12.25 -5.22
N ALA A 68 17.18 12.78 -4.26
CA ALA A 68 17.76 11.99 -3.18
C ALA A 68 16.67 11.30 -2.34
N VAL A 69 15.62 12.03 -1.95
CA VAL A 69 14.49 11.47 -1.20
C VAL A 69 13.72 10.44 -2.04
N ALA A 70 13.42 10.74 -3.30
CA ALA A 70 12.73 9.80 -4.19
C ALA A 70 13.51 8.49 -4.34
N ARG A 71 14.83 8.58 -4.53
CA ARG A 71 15.71 7.42 -4.63
C ARG A 71 15.71 6.60 -3.34
N GLU A 72 15.80 7.26 -2.20
CA GLU A 72 15.78 6.61 -0.89
C GLU A 72 14.42 5.95 -0.60
N LEU A 73 13.30 6.62 -0.91
CA LEU A 73 11.97 6.05 -0.77
C LEU A 73 11.83 4.77 -1.61
N ILE A 74 12.24 4.79 -2.88
CA ILE A 74 12.21 3.60 -3.74
C ILE A 74 13.07 2.50 -3.15
N ARG A 75 14.28 2.81 -2.68
CA ARG A 75 15.19 1.83 -2.07
C ARG A 75 14.58 1.17 -0.84
N GLN A 76 13.97 1.94 0.06
CA GLN A 76 13.32 1.44 1.28
C GLN A 76 12.10 0.58 0.95
N ILE A 77 11.27 1.01 -0.01
CA ILE A 77 10.10 0.24 -0.46
C ILE A 77 10.55 -1.09 -1.06
N THR A 78 11.52 -1.08 -1.99
CA THR A 78 12.09 -2.30 -2.57
C THR A 78 12.66 -3.22 -1.50
N SER A 79 13.35 -2.68 -0.50
CA SER A 79 13.89 -3.45 0.62
C SER A 79 12.78 -4.06 1.48
N ALA A 80 11.72 -3.31 1.80
CA ALA A 80 10.60 -3.78 2.60
C ALA A 80 9.82 -4.89 1.90
N VAL A 81 9.57 -4.75 0.59
CA VAL A 81 8.91 -5.80 -0.22
C VAL A 81 9.77 -7.06 -0.28
N ARG A 82 11.07 -6.94 -0.56
CA ARG A 82 11.99 -8.10 -0.63
C ARG A 82 12.15 -8.82 0.71
N GLN A 83 11.97 -8.12 1.82
CA GLN A 83 12.03 -8.68 3.17
C GLN A 83 10.66 -9.11 3.69
N GLU A 84 9.63 -9.13 2.84
CA GLU A 84 8.25 -9.52 3.20
C GLU A 84 7.60 -8.67 4.32
N ARG A 85 8.21 -7.53 4.67
CA ARG A 85 7.69 -6.57 5.65
C ARG A 85 6.50 -5.76 5.13
N TRP A 86 6.17 -5.92 3.85
CA TRP A 86 4.98 -5.38 3.23
C TRP A 86 4.12 -6.53 2.69
N PRO A 87 3.12 -6.99 3.46
CA PRO A 87 2.30 -8.13 3.07
C PRO A 87 1.60 -7.91 1.73
N SER A 88 1.63 -8.95 0.88
CA SER A 88 0.99 -9.00 -0.44
C SER A 88 1.45 -7.95 -1.45
N ALA A 89 2.52 -7.18 -1.16
CA ALA A 89 3.06 -6.24 -2.12
C ALA A 89 3.98 -6.95 -3.11
N GLN A 90 3.89 -6.53 -4.38
CA GLN A 90 4.78 -6.96 -5.44
C GLN A 90 5.37 -5.73 -6.11
N LEU A 91 6.66 -5.79 -6.47
CA LEU A 91 7.29 -4.72 -7.24
C LEU A 91 6.79 -4.81 -8.68
N HIS A 92 6.07 -3.78 -9.12
CA HIS A 92 5.72 -3.64 -10.53
C HIS A 92 6.97 -3.30 -11.34
N THR A 93 7.44 -4.24 -12.15
CA THR A 93 8.37 -3.94 -13.23
C THR A 93 7.59 -3.20 -14.31
N ARG A 94 7.94 -1.93 -14.54
CA ARG A 94 7.44 -1.21 -15.72
C ARG A 94 8.04 -1.90 -16.96
N THR A 95 7.28 -2.78 -17.59
CA THR A 95 7.59 -3.22 -18.96
C THR A 95 7.58 -1.95 -19.80
N ALA A 96 8.68 -1.68 -20.51
CA ALA A 96 8.70 -0.60 -21.49
C ALA A 96 7.55 -0.85 -22.47
N HIS A 97 6.72 0.17 -22.70
CA HIS A 97 5.80 0.18 -23.82
C HIS A 97 6.68 0.21 -25.07
N THR A 98 6.91 -0.96 -25.67
CA THR A 98 7.40 -1.03 -27.06
C THR A 98 6.23 -0.50 -27.88
N ASP A 99 6.31 0.77 -28.23
CA ASP A 99 5.44 1.40 -29.22
C ASP A 99 5.84 0.78 -30.56
N ASP A 100 5.06 -0.18 -31.04
CA ASP A 100 5.12 -0.65 -32.43
C ASP A 100 4.54 0.48 -33.30
N THR A 101 5.39 1.09 -34.12
CA THR A 101 5.00 1.78 -35.35
C THR A 101 5.89 1.29 -36.48
#